data_AF-A0A9Q3UJV9-F1
#
_entry.id   AF-A0A9Q3UJV9-F1
#
_cell.length_a   1.000
_cell.length_b   1.000
_cell.length_c   1.000
_cell.angle_alpha   90.00
_cell.angle_beta   90.00
_cell.angle_gamma   90.00
#
_symmetry.space_group_name_H-M   'P 1'
#
loop_
_entity.id
_entity.type
_entity.pdbx_description
1 polymer ?
#
loop_
_entity_poly.entity_id
_entity_poly.type
_entity_poly.pdbx_seq_one_letter_code
_entity_poly.pdbx_strand_id
1 'polypeptide(L)'
;MRAYYDEPVWYEIGWGDDDFYRHTDNAWNLTKALFWPTGTVLHVVGLERHPAREPHTDIQAVCLPAPSLRRLQAAIAGDFRLGDDGRPVDDDPGLYGDSRFFPARGTFWFGHTCNTWTARRLALAGVAVGDRTLTADGVIDQLRVAGTGACPE
;
A
#
# COMPACT_ATOMS: atom_id res chain seq x y z
N MET A 1 18.05 -10.30 16.75
CA MET A 1 17.31 -9.48 15.78
C MET A 1 15.86 -9.51 16.20
N ARG A 2 15.21 -8.35 16.34
CA ARG A 2 13.78 -8.28 16.65
C ARG A 2 13.01 -8.50 15.34
N ALA A 3 12.17 -9.52 15.27
CA ALA A 3 11.22 -9.66 14.17
C ALA A 3 10.17 -8.54 14.29
N TYR A 4 9.76 -7.95 13.17
CA TYR A 4 8.71 -6.92 13.18
C TYR A 4 7.31 -7.52 13.43
N TYR A 5 7.13 -8.80 13.10
CA TYR A 5 5.85 -9.51 13.15
C TYR A 5 6.05 -10.95 13.65
N ASP A 6 5.01 -11.51 14.25
CA ASP A 6 5.00 -12.90 14.74
C ASP A 6 4.61 -13.87 13.60
N GLU A 7 5.56 -14.16 12.70
CA GLU A 7 5.42 -15.10 11.56
C GLU A 7 4.13 -14.96 10.70
N PRO A 8 3.83 -13.76 10.16
CA PRO A 8 2.63 -13.56 9.37
C PRO A 8 2.70 -14.31 8.03
N VAL A 9 1.58 -14.91 7.64
CA VAL A 9 1.47 -15.65 6.37
C VAL A 9 1.12 -14.71 5.22
N TRP A 10 0.45 -13.58 5.50
CA TRP A 10 0.02 -12.59 4.52
C TRP A 10 0.29 -11.17 5.02
N TYR A 11 0.34 -10.21 4.10
CA TYR A 11 0.53 -8.80 4.40
C TYR A 11 -0.50 -7.93 3.70
N GLU A 12 -1.04 -6.96 4.42
CA GLU A 12 -1.71 -5.78 3.84
C GLU A 12 -0.74 -4.61 3.89
N ILE A 13 -0.65 -3.85 2.79
CA ILE A 13 0.29 -2.74 2.65
C ILE A 13 -0.43 -1.54 2.05
N GLY A 14 -0.46 -0.43 2.79
CA GLY A 14 -0.95 0.86 2.33
C GLY A 14 0.16 1.91 2.36
N TRP A 15 0.07 2.91 1.49
CA TRP A 15 0.94 4.09 1.47
C TRP A 15 0.09 5.35 1.55
N GLY A 16 0.48 6.29 2.40
CA GLY A 16 -0.29 7.51 2.58
C GLY A 16 0.49 8.61 3.29
N ASP A 17 -0.21 9.72 3.53
CA ASP A 17 0.30 10.85 4.30
C ASP A 17 0.57 10.46 5.76
N ASP A 18 1.74 10.82 6.30
CA ASP A 18 2.15 10.47 7.67
C ASP A 18 1.20 11.04 8.74
N ASP A 19 0.82 12.32 8.61
CA ASP A 19 -0.03 13.01 9.59
C ASP A 19 -1.47 12.48 9.58
N PHE A 20 -2.08 12.43 8.39
CA PHE A 20 -3.47 12.05 8.19
C PHE A 20 -3.72 10.56 8.36
N TYR A 21 -2.84 9.69 7.85
CA TYR A 21 -3.05 8.24 7.89
C TYR A 21 -3.02 7.72 9.33
N ARG A 22 -2.31 8.40 10.23
CA ARG A 22 -2.31 8.10 11.67
C ARG A 22 -3.49 8.72 12.44
N HIS A 23 -4.13 9.76 11.89
CA HIS A 23 -5.15 10.56 12.57
C HIS A 23 -6.32 10.88 11.62
N THR A 24 -7.14 9.86 11.32
CA THR A 24 -8.20 9.92 10.32
C THR A 24 -9.40 10.82 10.68
N ASP A 25 -9.56 11.20 11.94
CA ASP A 25 -10.73 11.96 12.43
C ASP A 25 -10.65 13.49 12.24
N ASN A 26 -9.79 13.97 11.34
CA ASN A 26 -9.59 15.40 11.16
C ASN A 26 -9.70 15.84 9.69
N ALA A 27 -10.84 16.45 9.34
CA ALA A 27 -11.11 17.04 8.02
C ALA A 27 -10.07 18.13 7.63
N TRP A 28 -9.45 18.79 8.62
CA TRP A 28 -8.33 19.69 8.37
C TRP A 28 -7.08 18.94 7.90
N ASN A 29 -6.79 17.77 8.49
CA ASN A 29 -5.67 16.91 8.07
C ASN A 29 -5.91 16.33 6.67
N LEU A 30 -7.16 15.94 6.33
CA LEU A 30 -7.49 15.52 4.96
C LEU A 30 -7.27 16.66 3.96
N THR A 31 -7.73 17.87 4.29
CA THR A 31 -7.55 19.05 3.43
C THR A 31 -6.06 19.39 3.27
N LYS A 32 -5.30 19.39 4.37
CA LYS A 32 -3.85 19.61 4.36
C LYS A 32 -3.12 18.55 3.54
N ALA A 33 -3.43 17.26 3.71
CA ALA A 33 -2.81 16.18 2.94
C ALA A 33 -3.09 16.30 1.44
N LEU A 34 -4.29 16.76 1.05
CA LEU A 34 -4.62 16.94 -0.36
C LEU A 34 -3.93 18.17 -0.98
N PHE A 35 -3.81 19.27 -0.26
CA PHE A 35 -3.35 20.54 -0.83
C PHE A 35 -1.91 20.94 -0.47
N TRP A 36 -1.29 20.34 0.54
CA TRP A 36 0.08 20.58 0.96
C TRP A 36 0.95 19.32 0.81
N PRO A 37 2.12 19.39 0.16
CA PRO A 37 2.99 18.24 0.05
C PRO A 37 3.55 17.83 1.42
N THR A 38 3.24 16.62 1.87
CA THR A 38 3.61 16.09 3.19
C THR A 38 4.43 14.80 3.10
N GLY A 39 5.11 14.46 4.21
CA GLY A 39 5.83 13.20 4.35
C GLY A 39 4.89 12.00 4.28
N THR A 40 5.42 10.83 3.92
CA THR A 40 4.60 9.64 3.68
C THR A 40 5.05 8.46 4.52
N VAL A 41 4.11 7.56 4.79
CA VAL A 41 4.34 6.31 5.51
C VAL A 41 3.78 5.12 4.75
N LEU A 42 4.38 3.97 4.99
CA LEU A 42 3.81 2.66 4.67
C LEU A 42 3.17 2.10 5.94
N HIS A 43 1.87 1.80 5.88
CA HIS A 43 1.18 1.01 6.90
C HIS A 43 1.23 -0.46 6.46
N VAL A 44 1.86 -1.31 7.27
CA VAL A 44 2.01 -2.73 6.95
C VAL A 44 1.41 -3.55 8.08
N VAL A 45 0.41 -4.37 7.74
CA VAL A 45 -0.32 -5.24 8.66
C VAL A 45 0.05 -6.69 8.37
N GLY A 46 0.48 -7.42 9.40
CA GLY A 46 0.59 -8.86 9.38
C GLY A 46 -0.80 -9.50 9.49
N LEU A 47 -1.14 -10.37 8.54
CA LEU A 47 -2.42 -11.06 8.50
C LEU A 47 -2.20 -12.57 8.73
N GLU A 48 -2.91 -13.11 9.72
CA GLU A 48 -2.89 -14.55 10.03
C GLU A 48 -3.73 -15.37 9.06
N ARG A 49 -4.73 -14.75 8.42
CA ARG A 49 -5.68 -15.40 7.52
C ARG A 49 -5.49 -14.90 6.09
N HIS A 50 -5.93 -15.73 5.15
CA HIS A 50 -5.91 -15.36 3.74
C HIS A 50 -6.77 -14.10 3.49
N PRO A 51 -6.29 -13.08 2.74
CA PRO A 51 -6.99 -11.80 2.56
C PRO A 51 -8.43 -11.92 2.06
N ALA A 52 -8.73 -12.93 1.23
CA ALA A 52 -10.10 -13.19 0.76
C ALA A 52 -11.11 -13.58 1.86
N ARG A 53 -10.67 -13.77 3.11
CA ARG A 53 -11.53 -14.02 4.28
C ARG A 53 -11.75 -12.78 5.13
N GLU A 54 -11.12 -11.66 4.79
CA GLU A 54 -11.36 -10.40 5.48
C GLU A 54 -12.77 -9.89 5.16
N PRO A 55 -13.45 -9.20 6.10
CA PRO A 55 -14.84 -8.80 5.97
C PRO A 55 -15.06 -7.63 4.99
N HIS A 56 -14.08 -7.30 4.16
CA HIS A 56 -14.16 -6.22 3.18
C HIS A 56 -14.93 -6.67 1.92
N THR A 57 -15.78 -5.79 1.41
CA THR A 57 -16.67 -6.11 0.29
C THR A 57 -16.06 -5.80 -1.09
N ASP A 58 -14.91 -5.16 -1.12
CA ASP A 58 -14.28 -4.55 -2.29
C ASP A 58 -12.88 -5.13 -2.61
N ILE A 59 -12.65 -6.39 -2.23
CA ILE A 59 -11.39 -7.09 -2.53
C ILE A 59 -11.38 -7.57 -3.99
N GLN A 60 -10.34 -7.18 -4.73
CA GLN A 60 -10.08 -7.67 -6.09
C GLN A 60 -8.80 -8.51 -6.13
N ALA A 61 -8.93 -9.79 -6.47
CA ALA A 61 -7.77 -10.66 -6.64
C ALA A 61 -7.03 -10.33 -7.94
N VAL A 62 -5.69 -10.35 -7.88
CA VAL A 62 -4.81 -10.10 -9.03
C VAL A 62 -3.72 -11.16 -9.09
N CYS A 63 -3.86 -12.10 -10.02
CA CYS A 63 -2.83 -13.09 -10.30
C CYS A 63 -1.68 -12.44 -11.08
N LEU A 64 -0.48 -12.53 -10.53
CA LEU A 64 0.72 -12.03 -11.16
C LEU A 64 1.67 -13.18 -11.49
N PRO A 65 2.19 -13.26 -12.73
CA PRO A 65 3.33 -14.12 -13.02
C PRO A 65 4.50 -13.80 -12.09
N ALA A 66 5.32 -14.80 -11.75
CA ALA A 66 6.43 -14.62 -10.82
C ALA A 66 7.36 -13.42 -11.13
N PRO A 67 7.71 -13.11 -12.39
CA PRO A 67 8.47 -11.89 -12.71
C PRO A 67 7.75 -10.59 -12.36
N SER A 68 6.43 -10.53 -12.59
CA SER A 68 5.59 -9.37 -12.25
C SER A 68 5.46 -9.19 -10.75
N LEU A 69 5.27 -10.29 -10.00
CA LEU A 69 5.24 -10.25 -8.55
C LEU A 69 6.56 -9.74 -7.96
N ARG A 70 7.70 -10.21 -8.48
CA ARG A 70 9.02 -9.71 -8.05
C ARG A 70 9.20 -8.22 -8.32
N ARG A 71 8.71 -7.72 -9.46
CA ARG A 71 8.74 -6.27 -9.75
C ARG A 71 7.87 -5.48 -8.76
N LEU A 72 6.68 -5.99 -8.44
CA LEU A 72 5.81 -5.37 -7.45
C LEU A 72 6.47 -5.31 -6.07
N GLN A 73 7.03 -6.43 -5.61
CA GLN A 73 7.75 -6.52 -4.34
C GLN A 73 8.94 -5.57 -4.30
N ALA A 74 9.75 -5.51 -5.36
CA ALA A 74 10.89 -4.60 -5.44
C ALA A 74 10.45 -3.13 -5.45
N ALA A 75 9.35 -2.80 -6.15
CA ALA A 75 8.80 -1.44 -6.18
C ALA A 75 8.30 -1.01 -4.79
N ILE A 76 7.57 -1.87 -4.08
CA ILE A 76 7.11 -1.60 -2.71
C ILE A 76 8.29 -1.51 -1.74
N ALA A 77 9.28 -2.42 -1.84
CA ALA A 77 10.49 -2.37 -1.04
C ALA A 77 11.27 -1.05 -1.26
N GLY A 78 11.26 -0.54 -2.49
CA GLY A 78 11.84 0.76 -2.84
C GLY A 78 11.16 1.96 -2.19
N ASP A 79 9.93 1.81 -1.69
CA ASP A 79 9.21 2.88 -1.02
C ASP A 79 9.60 3.04 0.44
N PHE A 80 10.22 2.04 1.07
CA PHE A 80 10.70 2.21 2.45
C PHE A 80 11.87 3.20 2.50
N ARG A 81 11.87 4.07 3.51
CA ARG A 81 13.06 4.85 3.87
C ARG A 81 13.94 3.97 4.76
N LEU A 82 15.02 3.48 4.17
CA LEU A 82 15.98 2.60 4.83
C LEU A 82 17.18 3.39 5.37
N GLY A 83 17.72 2.96 6.52
CA GLY A 83 18.98 3.45 7.07
C GLY A 83 20.19 2.76 6.43
N ASP A 84 21.37 3.11 6.91
CA ASP A 84 22.65 2.58 6.38
C ASP A 84 22.80 1.06 6.56
N ASP A 85 22.06 0.46 7.50
CA ASP A 85 22.02 -0.99 7.74
C ASP A 85 21.02 -1.72 6.84
N GLY A 86 20.36 -1.00 5.92
CA GLY A 86 19.36 -1.55 5.00
C GLY A 86 18.01 -1.85 5.64
N ARG A 87 17.74 -1.37 6.87
CA ARG A 87 16.46 -1.55 7.56
C ARG A 87 15.62 -0.27 7.56
N PRO A 88 14.29 -0.36 7.73
CA PRO A 88 13.47 0.83 7.97
C PRO A 88 14.05 1.67 9.11
N VAL A 89 14.15 2.98 8.90
CA VAL A 89 14.75 3.90 9.88
C VAL A 89 13.93 4.06 11.15
N ASP A 90 12.64 3.71 11.11
CA ASP A 90 11.71 3.75 12.24
C ASP A 90 10.56 2.76 12.01
N ASP A 91 9.88 2.35 13.08
CA ASP A 91 8.76 1.42 13.06
C ASP A 91 7.75 1.70 14.19
N ASP A 92 6.87 2.67 13.98
CA ASP A 92 5.83 3.01 14.95
C ASP A 92 4.70 1.97 14.98
N PRO A 93 3.97 1.84 16.11
CA PRO A 93 2.74 1.06 16.16
C PRO A 93 1.73 1.49 15.08
N GLY A 94 1.14 0.52 14.39
CA GLY A 94 0.10 0.76 13.38
C GLY A 94 -1.30 0.92 13.97
N LEU A 95 -2.30 1.04 13.09
CA LEU A 95 -3.69 1.34 13.48
C LEU A 95 -4.43 0.17 14.15
N TYR A 96 -4.15 -1.07 13.74
CA TYR A 96 -4.88 -2.26 14.17
C TYR A 96 -4.08 -3.54 13.98
N GLY A 97 -4.48 -4.61 14.67
CA GLY A 97 -3.83 -5.93 14.56
C GLY A 97 -2.32 -5.87 14.85
N ASP A 98 -1.58 -6.83 14.30
CA ASP A 98 -0.11 -6.79 14.27
C ASP A 98 0.33 -5.91 13.10
N SER A 99 0.28 -4.58 13.28
CA SER A 99 0.68 -3.62 12.24
C SER A 99 1.64 -2.55 12.70
N ARG A 100 2.36 -1.97 11.73
CA ARG A 100 3.37 -0.93 11.93
C ARG A 100 3.29 0.13 10.85
N PHE A 101 3.68 1.35 11.22
CA PHE A 101 3.98 2.42 10.28
C PHE A 101 5.49 2.51 10.08
N PHE A 102 5.91 2.52 8.82
CA PHE A 102 7.29 2.73 8.42
C PHE A 102 7.41 4.03 7.62
N PRO A 103 8.44 4.86 7.87
CA PRO A 103 8.71 6.01 7.04
C PRO A 103 8.91 5.61 5.58
N ALA A 104 8.22 6.29 4.67
CA ALA A 104 8.23 6.00 3.25
C ALA A 104 8.80 7.14 2.42
N ARG A 105 9.30 6.82 1.23
CA ARG A 105 9.72 7.75 0.20
C ARG A 105 8.51 8.28 -0.55
N GLY A 106 8.63 9.53 -0.99
CA GLY A 106 7.62 10.21 -1.78
C GLY A 106 7.04 11.40 -1.04
N THR A 107 6.00 11.99 -1.64
CA THR A 107 5.31 13.14 -1.09
C THR A 107 3.84 13.01 -1.42
N PHE A 108 2.98 13.07 -0.42
CA PHE A 108 1.54 12.95 -0.62
C PHE A 108 0.97 14.31 -1.00
N TRP A 109 0.11 14.36 -2.02
CA TRP A 109 -0.69 15.52 -2.42
C TRP A 109 -1.81 15.07 -3.35
N PHE A 110 -2.74 15.96 -3.74
CA PHE A 110 -3.94 15.63 -4.52
C PHE A 110 -3.69 14.78 -5.79
N GLY A 111 -2.57 15.00 -6.50
CA GLY A 111 -2.18 14.23 -7.69
C GLY A 111 -1.32 12.99 -7.41
N HIS A 112 -1.04 12.71 -6.14
CA HIS A 112 -0.23 11.60 -5.66
C HIS A 112 -0.78 11.08 -4.33
N THR A 113 -1.91 10.41 -4.43
CA THR A 113 -2.64 9.82 -3.29
C THR A 113 -2.32 8.33 -3.14
N CYS A 114 -2.89 7.69 -2.12
CA CYS A 114 -2.84 6.23 -1.92
C CYS A 114 -3.30 5.46 -3.17
N ASN A 115 -4.35 5.92 -3.84
CA ASN A 115 -4.89 5.27 -5.03
C ASN A 115 -3.94 5.38 -6.23
N THR A 116 -3.35 6.56 -6.42
CA THR A 116 -2.35 6.78 -7.47
C THR A 116 -1.09 5.96 -7.21
N TRP A 117 -0.67 5.87 -5.95
CA TRP A 117 0.43 5.00 -5.54
C TRP A 117 0.12 3.53 -5.88
N THR A 118 -1.04 3.00 -5.47
CA THR A 118 -1.46 1.62 -5.78
C THR A 118 -1.47 1.37 -7.29
N ALA A 119 -2.09 2.27 -8.06
CA ALA A 119 -2.15 2.18 -9.51
C ALA A 119 -0.76 2.13 -10.16
N ARG A 120 0.17 2.98 -9.70
CA ARG A 120 1.56 3.00 -10.19
C ARG A 120 2.31 1.70 -9.89
N ARG A 121 2.15 1.14 -8.68
CA ARG A 121 2.80 -0.13 -8.30
C ARG A 121 2.27 -1.29 -9.14
N LEU A 122 0.97 -1.34 -9.36
CA LEU A 122 0.33 -2.33 -10.24
C LEU A 122 0.79 -2.16 -11.71
N ALA A 123 0.85 -0.93 -12.22
CA ALA A 123 1.34 -0.64 -13.55
C ALA A 123 2.81 -1.07 -13.74
N LEU A 124 3.68 -0.82 -12.74
CA LEU A 124 5.08 -1.31 -12.73
C LEU A 124 5.18 -2.84 -12.71
N ALA A 125 4.20 -3.51 -12.11
CA ALA A 125 4.08 -4.96 -12.16
C ALA A 125 3.57 -5.48 -13.53
N GLY A 126 3.16 -4.59 -14.44
CA GLY A 126 2.64 -4.92 -15.77
C GLY A 126 1.13 -5.15 -15.80
N VAL A 127 0.40 -4.70 -14.78
CA VAL A 127 -1.07 -4.73 -14.77
C VAL A 127 -1.60 -3.54 -15.56
N ALA A 128 -2.64 -3.76 -16.37
CA ALA A 128 -3.24 -2.73 -17.22
C ALA A 128 -4.12 -1.75 -16.42
N VAL A 129 -3.50 -0.93 -15.58
CA VAL A 129 -4.15 0.15 -14.81
C VAL A 129 -3.45 1.47 -15.12
N GLY A 130 -4.22 2.54 -15.26
CA GLY A 130 -3.72 3.89 -15.46
C GLY A 130 -3.01 4.43 -14.21
N ASP A 131 -1.77 4.90 -14.38
CA ASP A 131 -0.86 5.38 -13.34
C ASP A 131 -1.22 6.74 -12.69
N ARG A 132 -2.34 7.34 -13.13
CA ARG A 132 -2.91 8.60 -12.63
C ARG A 132 -4.31 8.43 -12.04
N THR A 133 -4.70 7.19 -11.71
CA THR A 133 -6.00 6.93 -11.09
C THR A 133 -6.04 7.53 -9.69
N LEU A 134 -7.08 8.32 -9.39
CA LEU A 134 -7.20 9.06 -8.13
C LEU A 134 -8.14 8.41 -7.12
N THR A 135 -9.05 7.54 -7.56
CA THR A 135 -10.08 6.91 -6.74
C THR A 135 -9.84 5.42 -6.57
N ALA A 136 -10.24 4.86 -5.43
CA ALA A 136 -10.15 3.43 -5.16
C ALA A 136 -11.02 2.63 -6.14
N ASP A 137 -12.29 3.05 -6.33
CA ASP A 137 -13.21 2.45 -7.30
C ASP A 137 -12.63 2.42 -8.71
N GLY A 138 -11.96 3.51 -9.12
CA GLY A 138 -11.33 3.58 -10.43
C GLY A 138 -10.22 2.56 -10.61
N VAL A 139 -9.44 2.25 -9.57
CA VAL A 139 -8.41 1.20 -9.61
C VAL A 139 -9.08 -0.17 -9.72
N ILE A 140 -10.05 -0.44 -8.85
CA ILE A 140 -10.76 -1.72 -8.79
C ILE A 140 -11.51 -2.01 -10.10
N ASP A 141 -12.18 -1.02 -10.69
CA ASP A 141 -12.90 -1.18 -11.95
C ASP A 141 -11.95 -1.44 -13.12
N GLN A 142 -10.79 -0.78 -13.16
CA GLN A 142 -9.77 -1.08 -14.17
C GLN A 142 -9.21 -2.49 -14.02
N LEU A 143 -9.00 -2.96 -12.78
CA LEU A 143 -8.58 -4.34 -12.52
C LEU A 143 -9.61 -5.36 -13.00
N ARG A 144 -10.91 -5.09 -12.79
CA ARG A 144 -12.01 -5.92 -13.28
C ARG A 144 -12.07 -5.93 -14.81
N VAL A 145 -11.98 -4.77 -15.45
CA VAL A 145 -11.98 -4.62 -16.91
C VAL A 145 -10.77 -5.30 -17.55
N ALA A 146 -9.61 -5.23 -16.91
CA ALA A 146 -8.39 -5.93 -17.34
C ALA A 146 -8.48 -7.46 -17.20
N GLY A 147 -9.57 -7.99 -16.64
CA GLY A 147 -9.77 -9.42 -16.43
C GLY A 147 -8.81 -10.00 -15.38
N THR A 148 -8.34 -9.18 -14.44
CA THR A 148 -7.53 -9.70 -13.33
C THR A 148 -8.40 -10.55 -12.40
N GLY A 149 -7.83 -11.62 -11.87
CA GLY A 149 -8.53 -12.56 -11.00
C GLY A 149 -7.55 -13.38 -10.18
N ALA A 150 -8.06 -14.33 -9.40
CA ALA A 150 -7.21 -15.27 -8.66
C ALA A 150 -6.37 -16.12 -9.62
N CYS A 151 -5.22 -16.60 -9.15
CA CYS A 151 -4.44 -17.55 -9.94
C CYS A 151 -5.22 -18.87 -10.07
N PRO A 152 -5.11 -19.59 -11.21
CA PRO A 152 -5.65 -20.93 -11.30
C PRO A 152 -5.00 -21.82 -10.22
N GLU A 153 -5.81 -22.70 -9.64
CA GLU A 153 -5.38 -23.72 -8.67
C GLU A 153 -4.42 -24.74 -9.30
#